data_AF-A0A0G1H2R2-F1
#
_entry.id   AF-A0A0G1H2R2-F1
#
_cell.length_a   1.000
_cell.length_b   1.000
_cell.length_c   1.000
_cell.angle_alpha   90.00
_cell.angle_beta   90.00
_cell.angle_gamma   90.00
#
_symmetry.space_group_name_H-M   'P 1'
#
loop_
_entity.id
_entity.type
_entity.pdbx_description
1 polymer ?
#
loop_
_entity_poly.entity_id
_entity_poly.type
_entity_poly.pdbx_seq_one_letter_code
_entity_poly.pdbx_strand_id
1 'polypeptide(L)'
;MSKLSVGIVGLPNVGKSTLFNALTKQSVPAENYPFCTIDPSVGIVSVPDERLEKLSVLSKSKKTIPAVVEFVDIAGLVKGASEGEGLGNKFLSHIREVDAIIEVVRTFEDPDIVHVHEKVDPLFDIEIINLELETAGINKPTLYVLNFSEAAPKVRPWELDSKVGPFIEVDPVFGTGLDKLIVEAYKLLNLITFFTTGEDESRAWTTRRGSKAPEAGKSIHTDFRDKFIRAEVIHYNKLIEAGSMLRAREKGWLRT
;
A
#
# COMPACT_ATOMS: atom_id res chain seq x y z
N MET A 1 10.77 -1.72 -13.65
CA MET A 1 9.93 -2.72 -12.96
C MET A 1 8.49 -2.26 -13.16
N SER A 2 7.52 -3.14 -13.47
CA SER A 2 6.12 -2.69 -13.59
C SER A 2 5.72 -2.02 -12.28
N LYS A 3 5.24 -0.78 -12.36
CA LYS A 3 4.91 0.08 -11.24
C LYS A 3 3.74 -0.56 -10.49
N LEU A 4 4.03 -1.27 -9.40
CA LEU A 4 3.00 -1.96 -8.62
C LEU A 4 2.22 -0.92 -7.83
N SER A 5 0.90 -0.87 -8.02
CA SER A 5 0.06 0.17 -7.43
C SER A 5 -1.24 -0.36 -6.84
N VAL A 6 -1.78 0.36 -5.86
CA VAL A 6 -3.05 0.05 -5.21
C VAL A 6 -4.08 1.11 -5.56
N GLY A 7 -5.21 0.71 -6.16
CA GLY A 7 -6.31 1.61 -6.46
C GLY A 7 -7.23 1.78 -5.26
N ILE A 8 -7.52 3.03 -4.89
CA ILE A 8 -8.52 3.34 -3.86
C ILE A 8 -9.86 3.55 -4.54
N VAL A 9 -10.84 2.72 -4.19
CA VAL A 9 -12.21 2.76 -4.70
C VAL A 9 -13.18 2.94 -3.54
N GLY A 10 -14.42 3.31 -3.84
CA GLY A 10 -15.48 3.48 -2.84
C GLY A 10 -16.65 4.24 -3.44
N LEU A 11 -17.82 4.12 -2.80
CA LEU A 11 -19.00 4.88 -3.20
C LEU A 11 -18.80 6.38 -2.95
N PRO A 12 -19.61 7.25 -3.57
CA PRO A 12 -19.61 8.67 -3.24
C PRO A 12 -19.78 8.92 -1.73
N ASN A 13 -19.07 9.93 -1.21
CA ASN A 13 -19.15 10.39 0.18
C ASN A 13 -18.70 9.38 1.26
N VAL A 14 -17.99 8.31 0.91
CA VAL A 14 -17.42 7.36 1.90
C VAL A 14 -16.10 7.82 2.53
N GLY A 15 -15.58 8.99 2.15
CA GLY A 15 -14.31 9.54 2.66
C GLY A 15 -13.06 9.13 1.87
N LYS A 16 -13.21 8.63 0.64
CA LYS A 16 -12.10 8.27 -0.27
C LYS A 16 -11.05 9.37 -0.43
N SER A 17 -11.46 10.59 -0.79
CA SER A 17 -10.54 11.71 -0.96
C SER A 17 -9.88 12.13 0.35
N THR A 18 -10.58 12.00 1.48
CA THR A 18 -10.00 12.24 2.81
C THR A 18 -8.91 11.22 3.14
N LEU A 19 -9.17 9.94 2.88
CA LEU A 19 -8.18 8.86 3.04
C LEU A 19 -6.97 9.07 2.13
N PHE A 20 -7.19 9.35 0.85
CA PHE A 20 -6.11 9.60 -0.10
C PHE A 20 -5.25 10.79 0.34
N ASN A 21 -5.88 11.91 0.73
CA ASN A 21 -5.17 13.08 1.24
C ASN A 21 -4.41 12.79 2.55
N ALA A 22 -4.96 11.95 3.43
CA ALA A 22 -4.28 11.55 4.66
C ALA A 22 -3.03 10.69 4.36
N LEU A 23 -3.12 9.77 3.40
CA LEU A 23 -2.00 8.97 2.92
C LEU A 23 -0.94 9.84 2.21
N THR A 24 -1.35 10.78 1.37
CA THR A 24 -0.42 11.64 0.62
C THR A 24 0.23 12.73 1.47
N LYS A 25 -0.31 13.07 2.64
CA LYS A 25 0.43 13.89 3.63
C LYS A 25 1.71 13.19 4.13
N GLN A 26 1.75 11.86 4.09
CA GLN A 26 2.92 11.05 4.39
C GLN A 26 3.76 10.75 3.12
N SER A 27 3.49 11.43 2.01
CA SER A 27 4.18 11.16 0.76
C SER A 27 5.64 11.58 0.78
N VAL A 28 6.46 10.81 0.08
CA VAL A 28 7.88 11.08 -0.09
C VAL A 28 8.08 11.91 -1.36
N PRO A 29 8.95 12.93 -1.39
CA PRO A 29 9.21 13.69 -2.61
C PRO A 29 9.58 12.76 -3.76
N ALA A 30 8.88 12.89 -4.88
CA ALA A 30 9.08 12.05 -6.08
C ALA A 30 10.52 12.13 -6.62
N GLU A 31 11.26 13.21 -6.30
CA GLU A 31 12.66 13.41 -6.65
C GLU A 31 13.60 12.29 -6.16
N ASN A 32 13.26 11.62 -5.05
CA ASN A 32 14.06 10.53 -4.49
C ASN A 32 13.91 9.20 -5.25
N TYR A 33 12.93 9.11 -6.17
CA TYR A 33 12.57 7.91 -6.88
C TYR A 33 12.52 8.20 -8.39
N PRO A 34 13.56 7.82 -9.15
CA PRO A 34 13.53 7.99 -10.59
C PRO A 34 12.36 7.17 -11.17
N PHE A 35 11.74 7.67 -12.25
CA PHE A 35 10.60 7.07 -12.96
C PHE A 35 9.21 7.25 -12.32
N CYS A 36 9.05 8.14 -11.34
CA CYS A 36 7.74 8.47 -10.80
C CYS A 36 6.99 9.47 -11.70
N THR A 37 5.77 9.12 -12.11
CA THR A 37 4.85 10.02 -12.80
C THR A 37 4.37 11.13 -11.85
N ILE A 38 4.38 12.38 -12.30
CA ILE A 38 3.74 13.51 -11.60
C ILE A 38 2.26 13.50 -11.97
N ASP A 39 1.51 12.56 -11.38
CA ASP A 39 0.06 12.50 -11.51
C ASP A 39 -0.56 12.88 -10.16
N PRO A 40 -1.45 13.90 -10.10
CA PRO A 40 -2.08 14.31 -8.85
C PRO A 40 -2.98 13.24 -8.22
N SER A 41 -3.40 12.24 -9.00
CA SER A 41 -4.15 11.08 -8.51
C SER A 41 -3.25 9.96 -7.98
N VAL A 42 -1.92 10.11 -8.04
CA VAL A 42 -0.96 9.11 -7.56
C VAL A 42 -0.22 9.62 -6.32
N GLY A 43 -0.34 8.86 -5.23
CA GLY A 43 0.36 9.09 -3.97
C GLY A 43 1.47 8.06 -3.75
N ILE A 44 2.70 8.52 -3.51
CA ILE A 44 3.83 7.64 -3.18
C ILE A 44 4.10 7.75 -1.68
N VAL A 45 3.84 6.68 -0.94
CA VAL A 45 3.85 6.68 0.52
C VAL A 45 4.95 5.77 1.04
N SER A 46 5.68 6.22 2.06
CA SER A 46 6.71 5.40 2.72
C SER A 46 6.07 4.25 3.49
N VAL A 47 6.67 3.07 3.40
CA VAL A 47 6.24 1.89 4.14
C VAL A 47 6.88 1.91 5.53
N PRO A 48 6.10 1.99 6.63
CA PRO A 48 6.64 1.94 7.98
C PRO A 48 7.35 0.60 8.25
N ASP A 49 8.64 0.65 8.62
CA ASP A 49 9.43 -0.55 8.91
C ASP A 49 10.54 -0.25 9.94
N GLU A 50 10.33 -0.66 11.19
CA GLU A 50 11.31 -0.48 12.27
C GLU A 50 12.68 -1.11 12.00
N ARG A 51 12.74 -2.12 11.11
CA ARG A 51 14.00 -2.79 10.79
C ARG A 51 14.98 -1.83 10.14
N LEU A 52 14.46 -0.92 9.30
CA LEU A 52 15.27 0.07 8.61
C LEU A 52 15.94 1.03 9.59
N GLU A 53 15.17 1.57 10.55
CA GLU A 53 15.70 2.48 11.56
C GLU A 53 16.79 1.80 12.40
N LYS A 54 16.55 0.56 12.83
CA LYS A 54 17.54 -0.24 13.57
C LYS A 54 18.83 -0.45 12.76
N LEU A 55 18.73 -0.68 11.45
CA LEU A 55 19.91 -0.79 10.57
C LEU A 55 20.62 0.54 10.38
N SER A 56 19.88 1.63 10.22
CA SER A 56 20.45 2.97 10.08
C SER A 56 21.26 3.38 11.30
N VAL A 57 20.71 3.12 12.50
CA VAL A 57 21.43 3.32 13.77
C VAL A 57 22.66 2.41 13.88
N LEU A 58 22.52 1.13 13.53
CA LEU A 58 23.62 0.15 13.57
C LEU A 58 24.81 0.59 12.70
N SER A 59 24.52 1.02 11.47
CA SER A 59 25.51 1.40 10.47
C SER A 59 25.92 2.86 10.54
N LYS A 60 25.31 3.66 11.43
CA LYS A 60 25.48 5.11 11.53
C LYS A 60 25.28 5.81 10.18
N SER A 61 24.24 5.41 9.45
CA SER A 61 23.99 5.88 8.10
C SER A 61 23.67 7.39 8.09
N LYS A 62 24.25 8.12 7.13
CA LYS A 62 23.92 9.54 6.91
C LYS A 62 22.51 9.74 6.37
N LYS A 63 21.97 8.74 5.66
CA LYS A 63 20.64 8.77 5.06
C LYS A 63 19.88 7.47 5.35
N THR A 64 18.59 7.60 5.61
CA THR A 64 17.65 6.50 5.74
C THR A 64 16.58 6.62 4.66
N ILE A 65 16.49 5.65 3.75
CA ILE A 65 15.53 5.69 2.62
C ILE A 65 14.54 4.52 2.76
N PRO A 66 13.26 4.79 3.05
CA PRO A 66 12.24 3.74 3.21
C PRO A 66 11.86 3.10 1.88
N ALA A 67 11.21 1.93 1.96
CA ALA A 67 10.49 1.40 0.82
C ALA A 67 9.24 2.26 0.60
N VAL A 68 8.72 2.25 -0.62
CA VAL A 68 7.51 2.99 -0.97
C VAL A 68 6.46 2.09 -1.60
N VAL A 69 5.20 2.49 -1.44
CA VAL A 69 4.05 1.92 -2.11
C VAL A 69 3.29 3.04 -2.81
N GLU A 70 2.69 2.72 -3.96
CA GLU A 70 1.91 3.68 -4.73
C GLU A 70 0.42 3.44 -4.54
N PHE A 71 -0.29 4.51 -4.18
CA PHE A 71 -1.74 4.56 -4.14
C PHE A 71 -2.25 5.41 -5.30
N VAL A 72 -3.32 4.96 -5.94
CA VAL A 72 -3.99 5.67 -7.02
C VAL A 72 -5.40 6.00 -6.58
N ASP A 73 -5.77 7.29 -6.55
CA ASP A 73 -7.13 7.72 -6.29
C ASP A 73 -7.99 7.46 -7.52
N ILE A 74 -8.83 6.43 -7.47
CA ILE A 74 -9.74 6.12 -8.57
C ILE A 74 -11.00 6.96 -8.35
N ALA A 75 -11.35 7.80 -9.33
CA ALA A 75 -12.58 8.60 -9.29
C ALA A 75 -13.78 7.66 -9.04
N GLY A 76 -14.62 7.98 -8.05
CA GLY A 76 -15.66 7.07 -7.58
C GLY A 76 -16.73 6.75 -8.63
N LEU A 77 -17.42 5.63 -8.45
CA LEU A 77 -18.63 5.30 -9.21
C LEU A 77 -19.70 6.38 -8.98
N VAL A 78 -20.03 7.15 -10.01
CA VAL A 78 -21.22 8.01 -9.99
C VAL A 78 -22.44 7.12 -10.26
N LYS A 79 -23.53 7.36 -9.52
CA LYS A 79 -24.83 6.70 -9.71
C LYS A 79 -25.20 6.75 -11.21
N GLY A 80 -25.42 5.60 -11.86
CA GLY A 80 -25.65 5.49 -13.31
C GLY A 80 -24.51 4.88 -14.13
N ALA A 81 -23.44 4.39 -13.49
CA ALA A 81 -22.34 3.68 -14.16
C ALA A 81 -22.79 2.48 -15.03
N SER A 82 -23.87 1.81 -14.63
CA SER A 82 -24.52 0.71 -15.35
C SER A 82 -25.48 1.15 -16.46
N GLU A 83 -25.91 2.42 -16.50
CA GLU A 83 -26.87 2.95 -17.50
C GLU A 83 -26.19 3.53 -18.76
N GLY A 84 -24.89 3.30 -18.96
CA GLY A 84 -24.26 3.45 -20.28
C GLY A 84 -23.70 4.84 -20.64
N GLU A 85 -23.64 5.80 -19.72
CA GLU A 85 -23.02 7.12 -19.98
C GLU A 85 -21.46 7.11 -20.02
N GLY A 86 -20.83 5.94 -19.95
CA GLY A 86 -19.37 5.78 -20.11
C GLY A 86 -18.52 6.15 -18.89
N LEU A 87 -19.11 6.67 -17.81
CA LEU A 87 -18.40 6.94 -16.54
C LEU A 87 -18.01 5.65 -15.81
N GLY A 88 -18.87 4.63 -15.80
CA GLY A 88 -18.55 3.31 -15.26
C GLY A 88 -17.37 2.65 -15.97
N ASN A 89 -17.31 2.80 -17.30
CA ASN A 89 -16.21 2.26 -18.10
C ASN A 89 -14.86 2.93 -17.79
N LYS A 90 -14.85 4.24 -17.48
CA LYS A 90 -13.63 4.96 -17.06
C LYS A 90 -13.17 4.54 -15.66
N PHE A 91 -14.10 4.33 -14.74
CA PHE A 91 -13.80 3.74 -13.43
C PHE A 91 -13.16 2.36 -13.57
N LEU A 92 -13.79 1.47 -14.35
CA LEU A 92 -13.30 0.11 -14.58
C LEU A 92 -11.96 0.09 -15.33
N SER A 93 -11.71 1.03 -16.27
CA SER A 93 -10.43 1.11 -16.97
C SER A 93 -9.28 1.46 -16.02
N HIS A 94 -9.47 2.42 -15.11
CA HIS A 94 -8.44 2.75 -14.11
C HIS A 94 -8.23 1.59 -13.13
N ILE A 95 -9.29 0.88 -12.74
CA ILE A 95 -9.14 -0.32 -11.90
C ILE A 95 -8.35 -1.40 -12.61
N ARG A 96 -8.48 -1.55 -13.94
CA ARG A 96 -7.70 -2.53 -14.70
C ARG A 96 -6.20 -2.21 -14.69
N GLU A 97 -5.80 -0.96 -14.51
CA GLU A 97 -4.40 -0.52 -14.51
C GLU A 97 -3.66 -0.74 -13.18
N VAL A 98 -4.38 -0.80 -12.05
CA VAL A 98 -3.77 -1.05 -10.72
C VAL A 98 -3.53 -2.54 -10.46
N ASP A 99 -2.77 -2.93 -9.45
CA ASP A 99 -2.49 -4.34 -9.16
C ASP A 99 -3.30 -4.92 -8.00
N ALA A 100 -3.79 -4.04 -7.11
CA ALA A 100 -4.66 -4.38 -6.00
C ALA A 100 -5.68 -3.28 -5.74
N ILE A 101 -6.72 -3.60 -4.97
CA ILE A 101 -7.83 -2.69 -4.67
C ILE A 101 -7.90 -2.47 -3.16
N ILE A 102 -8.04 -1.22 -2.77
CA ILE A 102 -8.55 -0.82 -1.45
C ILE A 102 -9.94 -0.26 -1.64
N GLU A 103 -10.91 -0.89 -1.00
CA GLU A 103 -12.29 -0.43 -1.03
C GLU A 103 -12.64 0.30 0.27
N VAL A 104 -12.94 1.60 0.17
CA VAL A 104 -13.30 2.45 1.29
C VAL A 104 -14.80 2.34 1.55
N VAL A 105 -15.13 1.90 2.75
CA VAL A 105 -16.50 1.63 3.20
C VAL A 105 -16.79 2.51 4.39
N ARG A 106 -17.88 3.28 4.35
CA ARG A 106 -18.26 4.20 5.43
C ARG A 106 -18.86 3.42 6.59
N THR A 107 -18.30 3.58 7.79
CA THR A 107 -18.74 2.94 9.04
C THR A 107 -19.01 3.94 10.16
N PHE A 108 -19.47 5.15 9.82
CA PHE A 108 -19.87 6.18 10.77
C PHE A 108 -21.08 6.96 10.29
N GLU A 109 -21.92 7.40 11.23
CA GLU A 109 -23.02 8.33 10.94
C GLU A 109 -22.52 9.77 10.99
N ASP A 110 -23.02 10.60 10.07
CA ASP A 110 -22.77 12.04 10.09
C ASP A 110 -23.98 12.72 9.42
N PRO A 111 -24.73 13.58 10.15
CA PRO A 111 -25.92 14.24 9.63
C PRO A 111 -25.62 15.22 8.50
N ASP A 112 -24.39 15.72 8.39
CA ASP A 112 -23.96 16.66 7.36
C ASP A 112 -23.53 15.94 6.06
N ILE A 113 -23.39 14.60 6.10
CA ILE A 113 -22.94 13.81 4.95
C ILE A 113 -24.05 12.87 4.47
N VAL A 114 -24.67 13.24 3.35
CA VAL A 114 -25.71 12.44 2.69
C VAL A 114 -25.11 11.15 2.11
N HIS A 115 -25.65 10.02 2.55
CA HIS A 115 -25.34 8.71 1.98
C HIS A 115 -26.11 8.47 0.68
N VAL A 116 -25.51 7.74 -0.27
CA VAL A 116 -26.11 7.49 -1.60
C VAL A 116 -27.47 6.78 -1.52
N HIS A 117 -27.66 6.00 -0.45
CA HIS A 117 -28.84 5.20 -0.18
C HIS A 117 -29.63 5.65 1.06
N GLU A 118 -29.50 6.92 1.46
CA GLU A 118 -30.18 7.55 2.62
C GLU A 118 -29.80 6.98 4.01
N LYS A 119 -29.29 5.75 4.07
CA LYS A 119 -28.76 5.09 5.26
C LYS A 119 -27.37 4.53 4.98
N VAL A 120 -26.50 4.59 5.99
CA VAL A 120 -25.17 3.95 5.96
C VAL A 120 -25.36 2.44 6.15
N ASP A 121 -25.01 1.66 5.14
CA ASP A 121 -25.06 0.20 5.17
C ASP A 121 -23.78 -0.39 4.56
N PRO A 122 -22.75 -0.65 5.39
CA PRO A 122 -21.45 -1.09 4.93
C PRO A 122 -21.49 -2.37 4.09
N LEU A 123 -22.39 -3.31 4.39
CA LEU A 123 -22.47 -4.58 3.67
C LEU A 123 -23.06 -4.38 2.28
N PHE A 124 -24.14 -3.60 2.21
CA PHE A 124 -24.76 -3.26 0.94
C PHE A 124 -23.82 -2.48 0.02
N ASP A 125 -23.06 -1.54 0.57
CA ASP A 125 -22.08 -0.75 -0.18
C ASP A 125 -21.00 -1.64 -0.81
N ILE A 126 -20.51 -2.62 -0.03
CA ILE A 126 -19.53 -3.62 -0.50
C ILE A 126 -20.13 -4.49 -1.60
N GLU A 127 -21.36 -4.96 -1.41
CA GLU A 127 -22.04 -5.79 -2.40
C GLU A 127 -22.20 -5.08 -3.76
N ILE A 128 -22.52 -3.78 -3.75
CA ILE A 128 -22.63 -2.99 -4.99
C ILE A 128 -21.31 -2.97 -5.76
N ILE A 129 -20.20 -2.62 -5.10
CA ILE A 129 -18.91 -2.49 -5.78
C ILE A 129 -18.40 -3.86 -6.23
N ASN A 130 -18.49 -4.88 -5.38
CA ASN A 130 -18.10 -6.24 -5.74
C ASN A 130 -18.90 -6.75 -6.95
N LEU A 131 -20.22 -6.54 -6.99
CA LEU A 131 -21.06 -6.97 -8.11
C LEU A 131 -20.63 -6.31 -9.44
N GLU A 132 -20.30 -5.02 -9.42
CA GLU A 132 -19.81 -4.29 -10.59
C GLU A 132 -18.44 -4.82 -11.05
N LEU A 133 -17.52 -5.10 -10.11
CA LEU A 133 -16.22 -5.68 -10.42
C LEU A 133 -16.35 -7.08 -11.01
N GLU A 134 -17.20 -7.93 -10.43
CA GLU A 134 -17.49 -9.28 -10.91
C GLU A 134 -18.13 -9.26 -12.30
N THR A 135 -19.12 -8.39 -12.52
CA THR A 135 -19.78 -8.21 -13.82
C THR A 135 -18.79 -7.75 -14.89
N ALA A 136 -17.82 -6.92 -14.51
CA ALA A 136 -16.73 -6.49 -15.39
C ALA A 136 -15.61 -7.55 -15.56
N GLY A 137 -15.70 -8.70 -14.88
CA GLY A 137 -14.67 -9.74 -14.89
C GLY A 137 -13.34 -9.29 -14.29
N ILE A 138 -13.36 -8.36 -13.32
CA ILE A 138 -12.19 -7.87 -12.61
C ILE A 138 -12.03 -8.67 -11.32
N ASN A 139 -10.96 -9.44 -11.23
CA ASN A 139 -10.57 -10.16 -10.01
C ASN A 139 -9.15 -9.72 -9.61
N LYS A 140 -9.06 -8.96 -8.52
CA LYS A 140 -7.80 -8.45 -7.96
C LYS A 140 -7.78 -8.67 -6.46
N PRO A 141 -6.59 -8.75 -5.83
CA PRO A 141 -6.49 -8.73 -4.37
C PRO A 141 -7.17 -7.46 -3.82
N THR A 142 -8.14 -7.64 -2.93
CA THR A 142 -8.92 -6.55 -2.34
C THR A 142 -8.75 -6.53 -0.82
N LEU A 143 -8.55 -5.33 -0.27
CA LEU A 143 -8.56 -5.03 1.17
C LEU A 143 -9.65 -4.00 1.44
N TYR A 144 -10.55 -4.28 2.38
CA TYR A 144 -11.61 -3.36 2.75
C TYR A 144 -11.13 -2.40 3.85
N VAL A 145 -11.33 -1.10 3.66
CA VAL A 145 -11.05 -0.06 4.65
C VAL A 145 -12.37 0.40 5.24
N LEU A 146 -12.63 -0.02 6.47
CA LEU A 146 -13.75 0.45 7.27
C LEU A 146 -13.39 1.84 7.79
N ASN A 147 -13.81 2.86 7.06
CA ASN A 147 -13.62 4.25 7.43
C ASN A 147 -14.57 4.57 8.57
N PHE A 148 -14.06 4.71 9.79
CA PHE A 148 -14.82 5.15 10.95
C PHE A 148 -14.38 6.56 11.36
N SER A 149 -15.17 7.20 12.21
CA SER A 149 -14.78 8.46 12.84
C SER A 149 -14.72 8.29 14.36
N GLU A 150 -13.64 8.75 14.99
CA GLU A 150 -13.53 8.90 16.44
C GLU A 150 -14.49 9.96 16.98
N ALA A 151 -14.90 10.90 16.14
CA ALA A 151 -15.81 11.99 16.49
C ALA A 151 -17.30 11.66 16.27
N ALA A 152 -17.63 10.48 15.73
CA ALA A 152 -18.99 10.13 15.37
C ALA A 152 -19.37 8.69 15.75
N PRO A 153 -20.68 8.38 15.87
CA PRO A 153 -21.12 7.02 16.17
C PRO A 153 -20.67 6.02 15.11
N LYS A 154 -20.05 4.92 15.56
CA LYS A 154 -19.63 3.81 14.69
C LYS A 154 -20.84 2.99 14.23
N VAL A 155 -20.89 2.71 12.94
CA VAL A 155 -21.83 1.78 12.31
C VAL A 155 -21.02 0.59 11.81
N ARG A 156 -20.96 -0.48 12.61
CA ARG A 156 -20.27 -1.72 12.23
C ARG A 156 -21.19 -2.93 12.40
N PRO A 157 -21.73 -3.47 11.30
CA PRO A 157 -22.43 -4.76 11.32
C PRO A 157 -21.50 -5.88 11.83
N TRP A 158 -21.99 -6.68 12.78
CA TRP A 158 -21.29 -7.85 13.30
C TRP A 158 -21.07 -8.94 12.21
N GLU A 159 -21.90 -8.95 11.18
CA GLU A 159 -21.83 -9.90 10.06
C GLU A 159 -20.62 -9.67 9.14
N LEU A 160 -20.01 -8.47 9.17
CA LEU A 160 -18.82 -8.13 8.35
C LEU A 160 -17.70 -9.15 8.53
N ASP A 161 -17.45 -9.56 9.77
CA ASP A 161 -16.37 -10.49 10.13
C ASP A 161 -16.53 -11.87 9.47
N SER A 162 -17.76 -12.23 9.08
CA SER A 162 -18.09 -13.53 8.50
C SER A 162 -18.35 -13.49 6.99
N LYS A 163 -18.74 -12.33 6.45
CA LYS A 163 -19.20 -12.17 5.06
C LYS A 163 -18.21 -11.47 4.15
N VAL A 164 -17.26 -10.72 4.71
CA VAL A 164 -16.34 -9.88 3.94
C VAL A 164 -14.92 -10.44 4.00
N GLY A 165 -14.15 -10.15 2.96
CA GLY A 165 -12.71 -10.45 2.91
C GLY A 165 -11.91 -9.67 3.97
N PRO A 166 -10.57 -9.69 3.88
CA PRO A 166 -9.72 -9.00 4.85
C PRO A 166 -10.06 -7.51 4.90
N PHE A 167 -10.17 -6.97 6.11
CA PHE A 167 -10.48 -5.57 6.33
C PHE A 167 -9.62 -4.94 7.42
N ILE A 168 -9.60 -3.61 7.43
CA ILE A 168 -8.94 -2.77 8.42
C ILE A 168 -9.80 -1.57 8.78
N GLU A 169 -9.86 -1.22 10.07
CA GLU A 169 -10.49 0.01 10.53
C GLU A 169 -9.49 1.17 10.44
N VAL A 170 -9.92 2.28 9.84
CA VAL A 170 -9.11 3.49 9.68
C VAL A 170 -9.96 4.71 9.99
N ASP A 171 -9.37 5.68 10.68
CA ASP A 171 -9.89 7.05 10.74
C ASP A 171 -8.89 7.97 10.02
N PRO A 172 -9.21 8.42 8.79
CA PRO A 172 -8.34 9.31 8.02
C PRO A 172 -8.11 10.68 8.64
N VAL A 173 -9.02 11.15 9.50
CA VAL A 173 -8.96 12.49 10.10
C VAL A 173 -7.99 12.48 11.29
N PHE A 174 -8.10 11.46 12.14
CA PHE A 174 -7.24 11.29 13.31
C PHE A 174 -5.93 10.53 13.00
N GLY A 175 -5.85 9.91 11.83
CA GLY A 175 -4.68 9.14 11.37
C GLY A 175 -4.63 7.70 11.92
N THR A 176 -5.62 7.31 12.71
CA THR A 176 -5.71 5.98 13.31
C THR A 176 -5.78 4.91 12.22
N GLY A 177 -4.85 3.96 12.28
CA GLY A 177 -4.81 2.81 11.35
C GLY A 177 -4.09 3.05 10.02
N LEU A 178 -3.62 4.26 9.70
CA LEU A 178 -2.96 4.56 8.42
C LEU A 178 -1.67 3.76 8.19
N ASP A 179 -0.78 3.69 9.18
CA ASP A 179 0.47 2.93 9.07
C ASP A 179 0.20 1.45 8.82
N LYS A 180 -0.81 0.90 9.50
CA LYS A 180 -1.24 -0.48 9.32
C LYS A 180 -1.86 -0.69 7.94
N LEU A 181 -2.63 0.27 7.43
CA LEU A 181 -3.16 0.24 6.06
C LEU A 181 -2.03 0.17 5.03
N ILE A 182 -0.99 1.01 5.18
CA ILE A 182 0.16 1.04 4.27
C ILE A 182 0.89 -0.31 4.27
N VAL A 183 1.12 -0.89 5.45
CA VAL A 183 1.78 -2.20 5.58
C VAL A 183 0.93 -3.33 4.98
N GLU A 184 -0.39 -3.33 5.21
CA GLU A 184 -1.29 -4.35 4.64
C GLU A 184 -1.43 -4.18 3.12
N ALA A 185 -1.47 -2.95 2.59
CA ALA A 185 -1.46 -2.67 1.16
C ALA A 185 -0.18 -3.19 0.48
N TYR A 186 0.97 -2.99 1.12
CA TYR A 186 2.25 -3.52 0.64
C TYR A 186 2.27 -5.06 0.62
N LYS A 187 1.69 -5.71 1.63
CA LYS A 187 1.52 -7.17 1.67
C LYS A 187 0.52 -7.66 0.62
N LEU A 188 -0.56 -6.93 0.38
CA LEU A 188 -1.60 -7.24 -0.60
C LEU A 188 -1.03 -7.33 -2.02
N LEU A 189 -0.07 -6.44 -2.35
CA LEU A 189 0.72 -6.49 -3.58
C LEU A 189 1.76 -7.63 -3.62
N ASN A 190 1.80 -8.46 -2.59
CA ASN A 190 2.76 -9.54 -2.39
C ASN A 190 4.22 -9.05 -2.44
N LEU A 191 4.48 -7.87 -1.86
CA LEU A 191 5.80 -7.26 -1.79
C LEU A 191 6.52 -7.65 -0.49
N ILE A 192 7.85 -7.65 -0.59
CA ILE A 192 8.76 -7.75 0.56
C ILE A 192 9.87 -6.72 0.42
N THR A 193 10.52 -6.44 1.55
CA THR A 193 11.64 -5.52 1.63
C THR A 193 12.94 -6.28 1.88
N PHE A 194 13.99 -5.94 1.14
CA PHE A 194 15.37 -6.25 1.51
C PHE A 194 16.14 -4.95 1.70
N PHE A 195 17.29 -5.01 2.37
CA PHE A 195 18.02 -3.80 2.78
C PHE A 195 19.45 -3.79 2.25
N THR A 196 19.92 -2.60 1.91
CA THR A 196 21.35 -2.28 1.83
C THR A 196 21.66 -1.31 2.96
N THR A 197 22.76 -1.50 3.68
CA THR A 197 23.11 -0.66 4.83
C THR A 197 24.62 -0.43 4.89
N GLY A 198 25.01 0.81 5.21
CA GLY A 198 26.39 1.25 5.36
C GLY A 198 26.46 2.69 5.88
N GLU A 199 27.65 3.26 6.01
CA GLU A 199 27.84 4.59 6.62
C GLU A 199 27.19 5.72 5.80
N ASP A 200 27.12 5.59 4.47
CA ASP A 200 26.51 6.61 3.63
C ASP A 200 24.97 6.51 3.61
N GLU A 201 24.44 5.30 3.54
CA GLU A 201 23.00 5.08 3.37
C GLU A 201 22.54 3.73 3.95
N SER A 202 21.38 3.75 4.59
CA SER A 202 20.54 2.58 4.82
C SER A 202 19.26 2.72 4.00
N ARG A 203 19.00 1.74 3.12
CA ARG A 203 17.89 1.78 2.18
C ARG A 203 17.10 0.49 2.16
N ALA A 204 15.79 0.64 2.14
CA ALA A 204 14.82 -0.41 1.95
C ALA A 204 14.44 -0.50 0.46
N TRP A 205 14.61 -1.68 -0.11
CA TRP A 205 14.31 -1.98 -1.50
C TRP A 205 13.11 -2.90 -1.61
N THR A 206 12.17 -2.52 -2.46
CA THR A 206 10.96 -3.29 -2.75
C THR A 206 11.25 -4.38 -3.78
N THR A 207 10.76 -5.60 -3.53
CA THR A 207 10.73 -6.68 -4.53
C THR A 207 9.54 -7.61 -4.28
N ARG A 208 9.14 -8.38 -5.30
CA ARG A 208 8.04 -9.36 -5.13
C ARG A 208 8.50 -10.52 -4.25
N ARG A 209 7.61 -11.03 -3.40
CA ARG A 209 7.87 -12.23 -2.61
C ARG A 209 8.28 -13.40 -3.51
N GLY A 210 9.30 -14.14 -3.09
CA GLY A 210 9.84 -15.27 -3.86
C GLY A 210 10.82 -14.88 -4.98
N SER A 211 11.11 -13.58 -5.15
CA SER A 211 12.13 -13.14 -6.10
C SER A 211 13.51 -13.70 -5.76
N LYS A 212 14.21 -14.20 -6.77
CA LYS A 212 15.63 -14.61 -6.65
C LYS A 212 16.52 -13.37 -6.56
N ALA A 213 17.73 -13.52 -6.03
CA ALA A 213 18.68 -12.42 -5.86
C ALA A 213 18.91 -11.55 -7.12
N PRO A 214 19.05 -12.10 -8.35
CA PRO A 214 19.20 -11.27 -9.55
C PRO A 214 17.97 -10.39 -9.84
N GLU A 215 16.77 -10.93 -9.61
CA GLU A 215 15.52 -10.19 -9.83
C GLU A 215 15.31 -9.10 -8.77
N ALA A 216 15.68 -9.38 -7.52
CA ALA A 216 15.70 -8.36 -6.46
C ALA A 216 16.75 -7.27 -6.74
N GLY A 217 17.91 -7.64 -7.28
CA GLY A 217 19.00 -6.71 -7.64
C GLY A 217 18.58 -5.64 -8.65
N LYS A 218 17.60 -5.93 -9.52
CA LYS A 218 17.01 -4.94 -10.45
C LYS A 218 16.48 -3.69 -9.75
N SER A 219 16.00 -3.83 -8.52
CA SER A 219 15.48 -2.70 -7.75
C SER A 219 16.58 -1.68 -7.47
N ILE A 220 17.84 -2.12 -7.36
CA ILE A 220 19.01 -1.23 -7.16
C ILE A 220 19.50 -0.71 -8.51
N HIS A 221 19.75 -1.61 -9.47
CA HIS A 221 20.23 -1.26 -10.80
C HIS A 221 19.89 -2.36 -11.80
N THR A 222 19.50 -2.01 -13.03
CA THR A 222 19.09 -2.99 -14.06
C THR A 222 20.20 -4.00 -14.38
N ASP A 223 21.45 -3.54 -14.48
CA ASP A 223 22.63 -4.39 -14.72
C ASP A 223 22.80 -5.54 -13.72
N PHE A 224 22.32 -5.41 -12.47
CA PHE A 224 22.47 -6.48 -11.49
C PHE A 224 21.68 -7.74 -11.81
N ARG A 225 20.71 -7.68 -12.74
CA ARG A 225 20.08 -8.88 -13.25
C ARG A 225 20.97 -9.59 -14.26
N ASP A 226 21.39 -8.86 -15.28
CA ASP A 226 22.01 -9.44 -16.48
C ASP A 226 23.48 -9.78 -16.26
N LYS A 227 24.15 -9.04 -15.36
CA LYS A 227 25.56 -9.26 -14.96
C LYS A 227 25.67 -9.88 -13.57
N PHE A 228 24.62 -10.55 -13.08
CA PHE A 228 24.63 -11.16 -11.76
C PHE A 228 25.68 -12.27 -11.68
N ILE A 229 26.53 -12.22 -10.65
CA ILE A 229 27.50 -13.29 -10.35
C ILE A 229 27.12 -13.96 -9.03
N ARG A 230 27.02 -13.16 -7.96
CA ARG A 230 26.64 -13.59 -6.61
C ARG A 230 26.14 -12.39 -5.81
N ALA A 231 25.46 -12.65 -4.70
CA ALA A 231 25.07 -11.64 -3.73
C ALA A 231 25.55 -12.03 -2.34
N GLU A 232 26.24 -11.12 -1.65
CA GLU A 232 26.56 -11.33 -0.24
C GLU A 232 25.32 -10.97 0.59
N VAL A 233 24.78 -11.93 1.34
CA VAL A 233 23.50 -11.80 2.06
C VAL A 233 23.66 -12.22 3.51
N ILE A 234 23.00 -11.48 4.41
CA ILE A 234 22.84 -11.86 5.81
C ILE A 234 21.38 -11.67 6.24
N HIS A 235 20.90 -12.57 7.09
CA HIS A 235 19.57 -12.43 7.69
C HIS A 235 19.53 -11.27 8.68
N TYR A 236 18.50 -10.43 8.64
CA TYR A 236 18.36 -9.23 9.48
C TYR A 236 18.68 -9.49 10.97
N ASN A 237 18.03 -10.47 11.59
CA ASN A 237 18.26 -10.79 13.01
C ASN A 237 19.72 -11.15 13.31
N LYS A 238 20.42 -11.80 12.37
CA LYS A 238 21.83 -12.17 12.52
C LYS A 238 22.76 -10.96 12.44
N LEU A 239 22.43 -9.98 11.61
CA LEU A 239 23.20 -8.72 11.54
C LEU A 239 23.03 -7.91 12.83
N ILE A 240 21.80 -7.79 13.33
CA ILE A 240 21.53 -7.11 14.61
C ILE A 240 22.27 -7.81 15.76
N GLU A 241 22.23 -9.15 15.82
CA GLU A 241 22.95 -9.96 16.81
C GLU A 241 24.48 -9.79 16.71
N ALA A 242 25.02 -9.62 15.50
CA ALA A 242 26.45 -9.40 15.31
C ALA A 242 26.91 -8.01 15.76
N GLY A 243 26.04 -7.00 15.70
CA GLY A 243 26.34 -5.63 16.07
C GLY A 243 27.13 -4.83 15.03
N SER A 244 27.65 -5.49 13.98
CA SER A 244 28.23 -4.84 12.79
C SER A 244 28.43 -5.82 11.65
N MET A 245 28.57 -5.32 10.42
CA MET A 245 28.92 -6.13 9.25
C MET A 245 30.29 -6.82 9.40
N LEU A 246 31.26 -6.13 10.03
CA LEU A 246 32.59 -6.69 10.30
C LEU A 246 32.51 -7.94 11.20
N ARG A 247 31.81 -7.82 12.34
CA ARG A 247 31.63 -8.94 13.27
C ARG A 247 30.83 -10.08 12.67
N ALA A 248 29.84 -9.77 11.84
CA ALA A 248 29.06 -10.78 11.12
C ALA A 248 29.94 -11.59 10.15
N ARG A 249 30.91 -10.93 9.52
CA ARG A 249 31.90 -11.56 8.63
C ARG A 249 32.88 -12.45 9.39
N GLU A 250 33.40 -11.98 10.52
CA GLU A 250 34.26 -12.78 11.40
C GLU A 250 33.56 -14.05 11.91
N LYS A 251 32.25 -13.98 12.16
CA LYS A 251 31.41 -15.12 12.56
C LYS A 251 31.02 -16.06 11.41
N GLY A 252 31.35 -15.73 10.15
CA GLY A 252 30.97 -16.53 8.99
C GLY A 252 29.46 -16.58 8.72
N TRP A 253 28.71 -15.55 9.13
CA TRP A 253 27.26 -15.50 8.96
C TRP A 253 26.79 -14.94 7.62
N LEU A 254 27.70 -14.32 6.86
CA LEU A 254 27.43 -13.86 5.51
C LEU A 254 27.43 -15.07 4.57
N ARG A 255 26.44 -15.10 3.67
CA ARG A 255 26.26 -16.13 2.65
C ARG A 255 26.47 -15.52 1.28
N THR A 256 26.91 -16.30 0.30
CA THR A 256 27.14 -15.88 -1.08
C THR A 256 26.41 -16.75 -2.07
#